data_AF-A0A1E5IGC7-F1
#
_entry.id   AF-A0A1E5IGC7-F1
#
_cell.length_a   1.000
_cell.length_b   1.000
_cell.length_c   1.000
_cell.angle_alpha   90.00
_cell.angle_beta   90.00
_cell.angle_gamma   90.00
#
_symmetry.space_group_name_H-M   'P 1'
#
loop_
_entity.id
_entity.type
_entity.pdbx_description
1 polymer ?
#
loop_
_entity_poly.entity_id
_entity_poly.type
_entity_poly.pdbx_seq_one_letter_code
_entity_poly.pdbx_strand_id
1 'polypeptide(L)' 'MFNNKASKDEILMVIEQPLRLEFLISLAILKNVTVKPNFISNDEGLPTSFAAGGNPDIECFENDDTVLVEATLLTGV' A
#
# COMPACT_ATOMS: atom_id res chain seq x y z
N MET A 1 -4.47 0.90 23.29
CA MET A 1 -5.49 1.42 22.34
C MET A 1 -4.78 2.27 21.31
N PHE A 2 -4.71 1.81 20.06
CA PHE A 2 -4.22 2.66 18.98
C PHE A 2 -5.14 3.87 18.92
N ASN A 3 -4.55 5.05 19.07
CA ASN A 3 -5.26 6.29 18.86
C ASN A 3 -5.64 6.25 17.37
N ASN A 4 -6.92 6.03 17.07
CA ASN A 4 -7.48 5.92 15.73
C ASN A 4 -7.50 7.30 15.04
N LYS A 5 -6.37 8.00 15.16
CA LYS A 5 -6.20 9.34 14.63
C LYS A 5 -5.95 9.17 13.15
N ALA A 6 -6.91 9.65 12.37
CA ALA A 6 -6.71 9.94 10.98
C ALA A 6 -5.37 10.65 10.78
N SER A 7 -4.77 10.45 9.60
CA SER A 7 -3.58 11.22 9.23
C SER A 7 -3.84 12.72 9.45
N LYS A 8 -2.81 13.47 9.82
CA LYS A 8 -2.88 14.93 9.87
C LYS A 8 -2.65 15.58 8.50
N ASP A 9 -2.20 14.78 7.55
CA ASP A 9 -1.98 15.20 6.17
C ASP A 9 -3.30 15.16 5.40
N GLU A 10 -3.60 16.23 4.67
CA GLU A 10 -4.88 16.46 4.01
C GLU A 10 -5.21 15.44 2.92
N ILE A 11 -4.19 14.90 2.24
CA ILE A 11 -4.35 13.87 1.20
C ILE A 11 -4.45 12.51 1.86
N LEU A 12 -3.54 12.21 2.78
CA LEU A 12 -3.49 10.89 3.39
C LEU A 12 -4.69 10.64 4.29
N MET A 13 -5.32 11.67 4.87
CA MET A 13 -6.44 11.49 5.78
C MET A 13 -7.70 10.95 5.12
N VAL A 14 -7.88 11.17 3.81
CA VAL A 14 -9.04 10.67 3.06
C VAL A 14 -8.88 9.22 2.61
N ILE A 15 -7.67 8.65 2.73
CA ILE A 15 -7.38 7.25 2.42
C ILE A 15 -7.63 6.39 3.66
N GLU A 16 -8.32 5.26 3.48
CA GLU A 16 -8.57 4.29 4.55
C GLU A 16 -7.25 3.81 5.18
N GLN A 17 -7.23 3.57 6.50
CA GLN A 17 -5.99 3.31 7.23
C GLN A 17 -5.15 2.13 6.70
N PRO A 18 -5.71 0.94 6.39
CA PRO A 18 -4.94 -0.17 5.83
C PRO A 18 -4.47 0.12 4.40
N LEU A 19 -5.35 0.66 3.54
CA LEU A 19 -5.02 1.05 2.17
C LEU A 19 -3.93 2.12 2.12
N ARG A 20 -3.91 3.03 3.10
CA ARG A 20 -2.85 4.04 3.26
C ARG A 20 -1.52 3.39 3.60
N LEU A 21 -1.50 2.31 4.37
CA LEU A 21 -0.27 1.58 4.67
C LEU A 21 0.32 0.96 3.39
N GLU A 22 -0.51 0.28 2.59
CA GLU A 22 -0.12 -0.28 1.29
C GLU A 22 0.44 0.81 0.36
N PHE A 23 -0.26 1.94 0.24
CA PHE A 23 0.19 3.09 -0.56
C PHE A 23 1.52 3.67 -0.10
N LEU A 24 1.70 3.89 1.21
CA LEU A 24 2.95 4.45 1.72
C LEU A 24 4.12 3.48 1.57
N ILE A 25 3.89 2.16 1.70
CA ILE A 25 4.91 1.15 1.45
C ILE A 25 5.31 1.16 -0.03
N SER A 26 4.34 1.21 -0.96
CA SER A 26 4.66 1.22 -2.40
C SER A 26 5.50 2.43 -2.81
N LEU A 27 5.27 3.59 -2.18
CA LEU A 27 6.10 4.80 -2.36
C LEU A 27 7.48 4.70 -1.69
N ALA A 28 7.58 3.97 -0.57
CA ALA A 28 8.82 3.89 0.22
C ALA A 28 9.85 2.90 -0.34
N ILE A 29 9.44 1.98 -1.22
CA ILE A 29 10.36 1.03 -1.85
C ILE A 29 11.27 1.77 -2.83
N LEU A 30 12.57 1.84 -2.48
CA LEU A 30 13.60 2.61 -3.19
C LEU A 30 14.18 1.86 -4.40
N LYS A 31 14.92 2.62 -5.22
CA LYS A 31 15.26 2.37 -6.64
C LYS A 31 15.96 1.04 -6.96
N ASN A 32 15.79 0.66 -8.24
CA ASN A 32 16.28 -0.53 -8.99
C ASN A 32 15.35 -1.73 -9.05
N VAL A 33 14.13 -1.60 -8.52
CA VAL A 33 13.06 -2.60 -8.69
C VAL A 33 11.85 -1.95 -9.36
N THR A 34 11.12 -2.73 -10.15
CA THR A 34 9.82 -2.30 -10.67
C THR A 34 8.77 -2.54 -9.59
N VAL A 35 8.23 -1.47 -9.01
CA VAL A 35 7.18 -1.55 -7.99
C VAL A 35 5.82 -1.48 -8.68
N LYS A 36 5.00 -2.51 -8.50
CA LYS A 36 3.62 -2.60 -8.99
C LYS A 36 2.67 -2.77 -7.80
N PRO A 37 2.11 -1.67 -7.28
CA PRO A 37 0.99 -1.77 -6.36
C PRO A 37 -0.26 -2.31 -7.07
N ASN A 38 -1.04 -3.16 -6.40
CA ASN A 38 -2.27 -3.75 -6.95
C ASN A 38 -3.55 -3.09 -6.42
N PHE A 39 -3.46 -2.07 -5.56
CA PHE A 39 -4.62 -1.22 -5.25
C PHE A 39 -5.12 -0.48 -6.49
N ILE A 40 -6.42 -0.26 -6.57
CA ILE A 40 -7.04 0.56 -7.61
C ILE A 40 -6.80 2.02 -7.25
N SER A 41 -6.40 2.83 -8.24
CA SER A 41 -6.17 4.27 -8.07
C SER A 41 -7.13 5.11 -8.90
N ASN A 42 -7.36 6.34 -8.48
CA ASN A 42 -8.00 7.36 -9.32
C ASN A 42 -7.02 7.91 -10.38
N ASP A 43 -7.46 8.91 -11.15
CA ASP A 43 -6.67 9.58 -12.19
C ASP A 43 -5.49 10.40 -11.67
N GLU A 44 -5.48 10.74 -10.37
CA GLU A 44 -4.36 11.40 -9.68
C GLU A 44 -3.37 10.40 -9.04
N GLY A 45 -3.65 9.09 -9.11
CA GLY A 45 -2.81 8.05 -8.53
C GLY A 45 -3.03 7.81 -7.03
N LEU A 46 -4.10 8.34 -6.45
CA LEU A 46 -4.49 8.07 -5.06
C LEU A 46 -5.29 6.77 -4.98
N PRO A 47 -5.02 5.92 -3.98
CA PRO A 47 -5.67 4.63 -3.85
C PRO A 47 -7.15 4.78 -3.46
N THR A 48 -8.04 4.07 -4.16
CA THR A 48 -9.50 4.07 -3.94
C THR A 48 -10.04 2.73 -3.50
N SER A 49 -9.33 1.62 -3.74
CA SER A 49 -9.74 0.28 -3.32
C SER A 49 -8.55 -0.67 -3.21
N PHE A 50 -8.66 -1.67 -2.34
CA PHE A 50 -7.68 -2.74 -2.16
C PHE A 50 -7.46 -3.58 -3.42
N ALA A 51 -6.37 -4.36 -3.40
CA ALA A 51 -6.13 -5.39 -4.40
C ALA A 51 -7.31 -6.38 -4.48
N ALA A 52 -7.63 -6.84 -5.69
CA ALA A 52 -8.61 -7.89 -5.87
C ALA A 52 -8.09 -9.21 -5.26
N GLY A 53 -8.97 -9.96 -4.59
CA GLY A 53 -8.61 -11.20 -3.92
C GLY A 53 -7.86 -12.17 -4.84
N GLY A 54 -6.77 -12.74 -4.33
CA GLY A 54 -5.84 -13.58 -5.10
C GLY A 54 -4.66 -12.82 -5.72
N ASN A 55 -4.61 -11.49 -5.59
CA ASN A 55 -3.43 -10.69 -5.87
C ASN A 55 -2.81 -10.18 -4.56
N PRO A 56 -1.47 -10.12 -4.47
CA PRO A 56 -0.77 -9.50 -3.35
C PRO A 56 -0.95 -7.98 -3.37
N ASP A 57 -0.75 -7.30 -2.24
CA ASP A 57 -0.92 -5.84 -2.18
C ASP A 57 0.07 -5.11 -3.10
N ILE A 58 1.34 -5.53 -3.12
CA ILE A 58 2.40 -4.96 -3.95
C ILE A 58 3.32 -6.07 -4.49
N GLU A 59 3.62 -5.99 -5.78
CA GLU A 59 4.64 -6.84 -6.44
C GLU A 59 5.87 -6.00 -6.74
N CYS A 60 7.04 -6.48 -6.34
CA CYS A 60 8.32 -5.87 -6.69
C CYS A 60 9.12 -6.83 -7.57
N PHE A 61 9.49 -6.36 -8.75
CA PHE A 61 10.26 -7.16 -9.72
C PHE A 61 11.72 -6.66 -9.76
N GLU A 62 12.65 -7.57 -9.50
CA GLU A 62 14.10 -7.32 -9.57
C GLU A 62 14.76 -8.45 -10.38
N ASN A 63 15.16 -8.16 -11.62
CA ASN A 63 15.67 -9.18 -12.55
C ASN A 63 14.65 -10.33 -12.74
N ASP A 64 15.03 -11.56 -12.37
CA ASP A 64 14.19 -12.76 -12.42
C ASP A 64 13.45 -13.03 -11.09
N ASP A 65 13.70 -12.21 -10.06
CA ASP A 65 13.07 -12.35 -8.75
C ASP A 65 11.81 -11.50 -8.63
N THR A 66 10.82 -12.06 -7.94
CA THR A 66 9.56 -11.38 -7.59
C THR A 66 9.37 -11.43 -6.09
N VAL A 67 9.27 -10.26 -5.47
CA VAL A 67 8.97 -10.10 -4.04
C VAL A 67 7.51 -9.65 -3.90
N LEU A 68 6.75 -10.42 -3.13
CA LEU A 68 5.38 -10.09 -2.78
C LEU A 68 5.38 -9.40 -1.42
N VAL A 69 4.79 -8.21 -1.33
CA VAL A 69 4.66 -7.47 -0.09
C VAL A 69 3.20 -7.44 0.29
N GLU A 70 2.87 -8.07 1.42
CA GLU A 70 1.53 -8.11 2.02
C GLU A 70 1.55 -7.25 3.29
N ALA A 71 0.83 -6.13 3.27
CA ALA A 71 0.83 -5.16 4.34
C ALA A 71 -0.36 -5.37 5.26
N THR A 72 -0.14 -5.32 6.58
CA THR A 72 -1.24 -5.41 7.53
C THR A 72 -1.05 -4.54 8.74
N LEU A 73 -2.15 -3.96 9.21
CA LEU A 73 -2.25 -3.31 10.52
C LEU A 73 -2.63 -4.30 11.62
N LEU A 74 -2.92 -5.57 11.27
CA LEU A 74 -3.17 -6.61 12.26
C LEU A 74 -1.92 -6.81 13.10
N THR A 75 -2.07 -6.64 14.41
CA THR A 75 -1.05 -6.97 15.39
C THR A 75 -1.46 -8.20 16.17
N GLY A 76 -0.48 -8.94 16.70
CA GLY A 76 -0.73 -9.98 17.68
C GLY A 76 -1.37 -9.42 18.96
N VAL A 77 -1.86 -10.35 19.79
CA VAL A 77 -2.47 -10.06 21.11
C VAL A 77 -1.40 -9.99 22.18
#